data_AF-I3SGX3-F1
#
_entry.id   AF-I3SGX3-F1
#
_cell.length_a   1.000
_cell.length_b   1.000
_cell.length_c   1.000
_cell.angle_alpha   90.00
_cell.angle_beta   90.00
_cell.angle_gamma   90.00
#
_symmetry.space_group_name_H-M   'P 1'
#
loop_
_entity.id
_entity.type
_entity.pdbx_description
1 polymer ?
#
loop_
_entity_poly.entity_id
_entity_poly.type
_entity_poly.pdbx_seq_one_letter_code
_entity_poly.pdbx_strand_id
1 'polypeptide(L)'
;MVEFTPDLIKCSCCLKELVSEVLRESVSIFLLMVVMFWMAQVWVSWKPLKMILQNCVRKGIDAQIASGGGRMNVTMDRYENDWGVVKRGWDAQVLGEAPHKFTNALEAIKTLRAAPKANDQYLPPFVIVDESGKSVGPIVDGDAVVTFNFRADRMTMLAKALEYEKFDNFDRVRVPKIRYAGMLEYDGELKLPKHYLVSPPEIDRASGEYLVKNGVRTFACSETVKFGHVTFFWNGNRSGYFDEKPEEYVEIPSDSGITFNEQPLMKALEIGEKARDAILSGKFDQIRVNIPNGDMVGHTGDIEATVVACKAADKAVKMILDAIEQVGGIYVITADHGNAEDMVKRDKAGKPLLKDGKVQILTSHTLEPVPIAIGGPGLTPGVRFRNDVPTGGLANVAATVMNLHGFEAPSDYETTLIEVV
;
A
#
# COMPACT_ATOMS: atom_id res chain seq x y z
N MET A 1 29.39 -0.81 0.61
CA MET A 1 28.46 0.01 -0.20
C MET A 1 27.07 -0.48 0.14
N VAL A 2 26.23 0.33 0.77
CA VAL A 2 24.89 -0.09 1.22
C VAL A 2 23.90 0.33 0.14
N GLU A 3 23.25 -0.66 -0.48
CA GLU A 3 22.16 -0.49 -1.44
C GLU A 3 20.96 0.12 -0.72
N PHE A 4 20.47 1.24 -1.26
CA PHE A 4 19.20 1.83 -0.83
C PHE A 4 18.06 1.04 -1.48
N THR A 5 16.96 0.80 -0.75
CA THR A 5 15.74 0.30 -1.38
C THR A 5 15.18 1.35 -2.36
N PRO A 6 14.60 0.96 -3.51
CA PRO A 6 14.11 1.88 -4.54
C PRO A 6 13.17 2.97 -4.00
N ASP A 7 12.32 2.63 -3.03
CA ASP A 7 11.35 3.56 -2.44
C ASP A 7 12.01 4.64 -1.56
N LEU A 8 13.09 4.29 -0.87
CA LEU A 8 13.82 5.26 -0.03
C LEU A 8 14.65 6.24 -0.87
N ILE A 9 15.18 5.78 -2.01
CA ILE A 9 15.85 6.65 -3.00
C ILE A 9 14.84 7.66 -3.52
N LYS A 10 13.65 7.21 -3.94
CA LYS A 10 12.59 8.08 -4.47
C LYS A 10 12.12 9.11 -3.44
N CYS A 11 11.81 8.71 -2.21
CA CYS A 11 11.40 9.66 -1.15
C CYS A 11 12.48 10.70 -0.81
N SER A 12 13.76 10.28 -0.74
CA SER A 12 14.88 11.20 -0.47
C SER A 12 15.13 12.17 -1.62
N CYS A 13 14.96 11.73 -2.87
CA CYS A 13 15.03 12.60 -4.05
C CYS A 13 13.86 13.58 -4.11
N CYS A 14 12.62 13.14 -3.90
CA CYS A 14 11.44 14.02 -3.86
C CYS A 14 11.58 15.11 -2.78
N LEU A 15 12.05 14.77 -1.57
CA LEU A 15 12.27 15.75 -0.51
C LEU A 15 13.36 16.77 -0.89
N LYS A 16 14.45 16.32 -1.54
CA LYS A 16 15.51 17.22 -2.01
C LYS A 16 15.01 18.19 -3.07
N GLU A 17 14.24 17.72 -4.04
CA GLU A 17 13.69 18.56 -5.11
C GLU A 17 12.64 19.53 -4.56
N LEU A 18 11.73 19.06 -3.70
CA LEU A 18 10.73 19.93 -3.05
C LEU A 18 11.41 21.04 -2.25
N VAL A 19 12.42 20.71 -1.45
CA VAL A 19 13.18 21.71 -0.69
C VAL A 19 13.97 22.62 -1.63
N SER A 20 14.52 22.10 -2.73
CA SER A 20 15.19 22.92 -3.75
C SER A 20 14.25 23.95 -4.37
N GLU A 21 12.99 23.59 -4.60
CA GLU A 21 11.98 24.48 -5.14
C GLU A 21 11.50 25.52 -4.11
N VAL A 22 11.29 25.10 -2.86
CA VAL A 22 11.05 26.01 -1.72
C VAL A 22 12.17 27.05 -1.60
N LEU A 23 13.42 26.64 -1.84
CA LEU A 23 14.60 27.53 -1.85
C LEU A 23 14.63 28.51 -3.03
N ARG A 24 13.88 28.26 -4.11
CA ARG A 24 13.75 29.19 -5.27
C ARG A 24 12.63 30.21 -5.05
N GLU A 25 11.56 29.82 -4.36
CA GLU A 25 10.31 30.58 -4.22
C GLU A 25 10.27 31.57 -3.02
N SER A 26 11.42 31.98 -2.48
CA SER A 26 11.51 32.98 -1.38
C SER A 26 10.74 32.63 -0.08
N VAL A 27 10.61 31.34 0.24
CA VAL A 27 9.99 30.89 1.49
C VAL A 27 10.85 31.29 2.69
N SER A 28 10.25 31.92 3.71
CA SER A 28 11.00 32.44 4.87
C SER A 28 11.21 31.43 6.00
N ILE A 29 10.31 30.44 6.14
CA ILE A 29 10.35 29.41 7.20
C ILE A 29 10.00 28.04 6.60
N PHE A 30 10.80 27.02 6.88
CA PHE A 30 10.58 25.64 6.45
C PHE A 30 10.72 24.65 7.62
N LEU A 31 9.60 24.09 8.07
CA LEU A 31 9.59 23.13 9.17
C LEU A 31 9.37 21.73 8.64
N LEU A 32 10.26 20.80 9.01
CA LEU A 32 10.14 19.41 8.63
C LEU A 32 9.67 18.55 9.81
N MET A 33 8.68 17.71 9.54
CA MET A 33 8.19 16.69 10.46
C MET A 33 8.69 15.32 9.99
N VAL A 34 9.35 14.57 10.89
CA VAL A 34 10.03 13.32 10.53
C VAL A 34 9.30 12.11 11.10
N VAL A 35 8.79 11.26 10.21
CA VAL A 35 8.23 9.94 10.57
C VAL A 35 9.25 8.84 10.22
N MET A 36 9.59 7.99 11.20
CA MET A 36 10.69 7.02 11.07
C MET A 36 10.27 5.63 10.58
N PHE A 37 11.22 4.96 9.88
CA PHE A 37 11.05 3.69 9.17
C PHE A 37 12.12 2.67 9.59
N TRP A 38 11.75 1.39 9.62
CA TRP A 38 12.66 0.27 9.98
C TRP A 38 13.44 -0.33 8.80
N MET A 39 12.98 -0.18 7.56
CA MET A 39 13.67 -0.76 6.39
C MET A 39 14.93 -0.01 5.92
N ALA A 40 15.41 0.96 6.70
CA ALA A 40 16.74 1.51 6.51
C ALA A 40 17.45 1.51 7.85
N GLN A 41 18.65 0.94 7.89
CA GLN A 41 19.60 1.23 8.94
C GLN A 41 19.95 2.72 8.87
N VAL A 42 19.12 3.57 9.49
CA VAL A 42 19.22 5.04 9.39
C VAL A 42 20.28 5.57 10.36
N TRP A 43 21.54 5.28 10.05
CA TRP A 43 22.58 6.31 10.09
C TRP A 43 22.67 7.05 8.74
N VAL A 44 22.03 6.52 7.68
CA VAL A 44 22.19 6.96 6.29
C VAL A 44 21.19 8.05 5.85
N SER A 45 20.01 8.21 6.46
CA SER A 45 19.07 9.32 6.10
C SER A 45 19.30 10.63 6.88
N TRP A 46 19.92 10.56 8.06
CA TRP A 46 20.22 11.75 8.89
C TRP A 46 21.20 12.72 8.24
N LYS A 47 22.25 12.19 7.58
CA LYS A 47 23.28 13.02 6.94
C LYS A 47 22.72 13.83 5.75
N PRO A 48 21.99 13.21 4.79
CA PRO A 48 21.32 13.96 3.73
C PRO A 48 20.35 15.01 4.27
N LEU A 49 19.52 14.66 5.27
CA LEU A 49 18.51 15.57 5.79
C LEU A 49 19.13 16.78 6.50
N LYS A 50 20.12 16.54 7.35
CA LYS A 50 20.88 17.60 8.02
C LYS A 50 21.54 18.53 7.00
N MET A 51 22.10 17.98 5.92
CA MET A 51 22.72 18.77 4.86
C MET A 51 21.71 19.64 4.12
N ILE A 52 20.51 19.11 3.85
CA ILE A 52 19.41 19.86 3.21
C ILE A 52 18.99 21.04 4.09
N LEU A 53 18.70 20.80 5.37
CA LEU A 53 18.31 21.87 6.31
C LEU A 53 19.43 22.91 6.49
N GLN A 54 20.69 22.46 6.62
CA GLN A 54 21.84 23.37 6.68
C GLN A 54 21.98 24.23 5.42
N ASN A 55 21.68 23.68 4.24
CA ASN A 55 21.70 24.45 2.99
C ASN A 55 20.57 25.49 2.96
N CYS A 56 19.40 25.19 3.55
CA CYS A 56 18.32 26.16 3.71
C CYS A 56 18.73 27.33 4.61
N VAL A 57 19.27 27.01 5.79
CA VAL A 57 19.76 28.01 6.75
C VAL A 57 20.88 28.88 6.14
N ARG A 58 21.81 28.29 5.37
CA ARG A 58 22.85 29.05 4.66
C ARG A 58 22.28 30.02 3.61
N LYS A 59 21.10 29.74 3.07
CA LYS A 59 20.39 30.58 2.11
C LYS A 59 19.43 31.58 2.79
N GLY A 60 19.44 31.66 4.13
CA GLY A 60 18.62 32.60 4.90
C GLY A 60 17.21 32.11 5.20
N ILE A 61 16.91 30.83 4.99
CA ILE A 61 15.61 30.22 5.36
C ILE A 61 15.72 29.64 6.75
N ASP A 62 14.81 30.01 7.66
CA ASP A 62 14.72 29.37 8.97
C ASP A 62 14.18 27.95 8.81
N ALA A 63 15.06 26.96 8.93
CA ALA A 63 14.73 25.57 8.63
C ALA A 63 15.20 24.62 9.73
N GLN A 64 14.26 23.89 10.32
CA GLN A 64 14.54 22.93 11.39
C GLN A 64 13.52 21.78 11.46
N ILE A 65 13.89 20.74 12.22
CA ILE A 65 12.97 19.64 12.55
C ILE A 65 12.11 20.08 13.74
N ALA A 66 10.79 20.05 13.59
CA ALA A 66 9.85 20.49 14.63
C ALA A 66 9.36 19.34 15.53
N SER A 67 9.12 18.16 14.95
CA SER A 67 8.58 17.00 15.66
C SER A 67 8.85 15.69 14.92
N GLY A 68 8.56 14.56 15.56
CA GLY A 68 8.64 13.26 14.91
C GLY A 68 8.11 12.09 15.74
N GLY A 69 8.24 10.89 15.19
CA GLY A 69 7.79 9.65 15.81
C GLY A 69 7.92 8.45 14.88
N GLY A 70 7.63 7.26 15.38
CA GLY A 70 7.63 6.02 14.59
C GLY A 70 6.33 5.85 13.80
N ARG A 71 6.42 5.45 12.53
CA ARG A 71 5.26 5.39 11.61
C ARG A 71 4.07 4.54 12.09
N MET A 72 4.31 3.48 12.86
CA MET A 72 3.26 2.59 13.37
C MET A 72 2.63 3.13 14.65
N ASN A 73 3.24 4.15 15.27
CA ASN A 73 2.76 4.73 16.51
C ASN A 73 2.28 6.19 16.33
N VAL A 74 2.73 6.87 15.27
CA VAL A 74 2.48 8.30 15.03
C VAL A 74 2.14 8.54 13.57
N THR A 75 1.02 9.23 13.32
CA THR A 75 0.53 9.73 12.01
C THR A 75 0.06 8.70 10.99
N MET A 76 0.88 7.69 10.68
CA MET A 76 0.73 6.89 9.46
C MET A 76 -0.10 5.62 9.64
N ASP A 77 -1.29 5.73 10.23
CA ASP A 77 -2.27 4.63 10.25
C ASP A 77 -3.05 4.51 8.93
N ARG A 78 -3.78 3.42 8.73
CA ARG A 78 -4.50 3.13 7.48
C ARG A 78 -5.81 2.41 7.72
N TYR A 79 -6.73 2.54 6.76
CA TYR A 79 -8.00 1.81 6.73
C TYR A 79 -8.86 2.02 7.99
N GLU A 80 -8.84 3.23 8.56
CA GLU A 80 -9.66 3.60 9.72
C GLU A 80 -9.41 2.72 10.97
N ASN A 81 -8.23 2.07 11.05
CA ASN A 81 -7.94 1.04 12.03
C ASN A 81 -7.69 1.59 13.46
N ASP A 82 -6.85 2.62 13.60
CA ASP A 82 -6.54 3.27 14.88
C ASP A 82 -6.32 4.78 14.71
N TRP A 83 -7.38 5.55 14.92
CA TRP A 83 -7.33 7.02 14.95
C TRP A 83 -6.46 7.59 16.09
N GLY A 84 -6.13 6.79 17.11
CA GLY A 84 -5.19 7.17 18.16
C GLY A 84 -3.77 7.39 17.64
N VAL A 85 -3.35 6.65 16.61
CA VAL A 85 -2.06 6.87 15.92
C VAL A 85 -2.04 8.23 15.24
N VAL A 86 -3.13 8.60 14.56
CA VAL A 86 -3.27 9.89 13.88
C VAL A 86 -3.33 11.02 14.91
N LYS A 87 -4.09 10.84 15.98
CA LYS A 87 -4.19 11.82 17.08
C LYS A 87 -2.82 12.12 17.70
N ARG A 88 -2.00 11.11 18.00
CA ARG A 88 -0.63 11.33 18.52
C ARG A 88 0.24 12.14 17.56
N GLY A 89 0.05 11.95 16.25
CA GLY A 89 0.66 12.78 15.21
C GLY A 89 0.14 14.21 15.25
N TRP A 90 -1.18 14.39 15.26
CA TRP A 90 -1.85 15.67 15.36
C TRP A 90 -1.40 16.49 16.57
N ASP A 91 -1.39 15.88 17.76
CA ASP A 91 -0.97 16.53 18.99
C ASP A 91 0.48 17.06 18.86
N ALA A 92 1.40 16.24 18.34
CA ALA A 92 2.81 16.63 18.19
C ALA A 92 3.04 17.68 17.09
N GLN A 93 2.30 17.59 15.98
CA GLN A 93 2.53 18.37 14.77
C GLN A 93 1.74 19.67 14.76
N VAL A 94 0.45 19.59 15.07
CA VAL A 94 -0.46 20.73 15.08
C VAL A 94 -0.38 21.44 16.42
N LEU A 95 -0.57 20.71 17.53
CA LEU A 95 -0.62 21.33 18.85
C LEU A 95 0.77 21.64 19.41
N GLY A 96 1.81 20.98 18.89
CA GLY A 96 3.17 21.09 19.42
C GLY A 96 3.32 20.41 20.77
N GLU A 97 2.48 19.41 21.09
CA GLU A 97 2.49 18.71 22.36
C GLU A 97 2.81 17.23 22.18
N ALA A 98 3.78 16.74 22.96
CA ALA A 98 4.12 15.34 23.02
C ALA A 98 4.68 14.99 24.41
N PRO A 99 4.63 13.71 24.82
CA PRO A 99 5.21 13.26 26.09
C PRO A 99 6.73 13.48 26.19
N HIS A 100 7.41 13.58 25.04
CA HIS A 100 8.85 13.78 24.96
C HIS A 100 9.19 15.10 24.29
N LYS A 101 9.97 15.94 24.97
CA LYS A 101 10.45 17.25 24.50
C LYS A 101 11.98 17.23 24.47
N PHE A 102 12.56 17.72 23.38
CA PHE A 102 14.02 17.79 23.20
C PHE A 102 14.42 19.12 22.56
N THR A 103 15.65 19.56 22.73
CA THR A 103 16.16 20.78 22.04
C THR A 103 16.75 20.47 20.66
N ASN A 104 16.97 19.19 20.36
CA ASN A 104 17.45 18.76 19.05
C ASN A 104 16.96 17.34 18.70
N ALA A 105 16.63 17.13 17.43
CA ALA A 105 16.06 15.87 16.97
C ALA A 105 17.05 14.70 16.97
N LEU A 106 18.36 14.93 16.90
CA LEU A 106 19.35 13.85 16.98
C LEU A 106 19.38 13.23 18.37
N GLU A 107 19.35 14.06 19.41
CA GLU A 107 19.25 13.65 20.80
C GLU A 107 17.92 12.94 21.05
N ALA A 108 16.80 13.49 20.56
CA ALA A 108 15.49 12.85 20.66
C ALA A 108 15.55 11.38 20.24
N ILE A 109 16.10 11.12 19.06
CA ILE A 109 16.21 9.76 18.53
C ILE A 109 17.16 8.91 19.34
N LYS A 110 18.36 9.41 19.67
CA LYS A 110 19.35 8.64 20.44
C LYS A 110 18.76 8.21 21.78
N THR A 111 18.09 9.13 22.47
CA THR A 111 17.47 8.88 23.77
C THR A 111 16.31 7.89 23.65
N LEU A 112 15.40 8.09 22.69
CA LEU A 112 14.25 7.19 22.52
C LEU A 112 14.68 5.79 22.05
N ARG A 113 15.74 5.68 21.25
CA ARG A 113 16.32 4.39 20.83
C ARG A 113 17.07 3.65 21.93
N ALA A 114 17.50 4.34 23.00
CA ALA A 114 18.17 3.71 24.12
C ALA A 114 17.21 2.86 24.98
N ALA A 115 15.90 3.03 24.82
CA ALA A 115 14.91 2.24 25.53
C ALA A 115 14.97 0.75 25.11
N PRO A 116 14.81 -0.20 26.06
CA PRO A 116 14.76 -1.62 25.74
C PRO A 116 13.69 -1.93 24.69
N LYS A 117 14.03 -2.74 23.68
CA LYS A 117 13.14 -3.10 22.56
C LYS A 117 12.67 -1.91 21.69
N ALA A 118 13.32 -0.75 21.79
CA ALA A 118 13.00 0.37 20.92
C ALA A 118 13.16 -0.01 19.44
N ASN A 119 12.13 0.34 18.66
CA ASN A 119 12.08 0.12 17.23
C ASN A 119 11.67 1.43 16.57
N ASP A 120 12.34 1.80 15.49
CA ASP A 120 12.06 2.99 14.69
C ASP A 120 10.59 3.09 14.26
N GLN A 121 9.91 1.96 14.03
CA GLN A 121 8.49 1.97 13.67
C GLN A 121 7.58 2.43 14.81
N TYR A 122 7.99 2.24 16.07
CA TYR A 122 7.15 2.43 17.24
C TYR A 122 7.65 3.52 18.19
N LEU A 123 8.64 4.31 17.78
CA LEU A 123 9.14 5.41 18.59
C LEU A 123 7.97 6.32 19.02
N PRO A 124 7.92 6.71 20.30
CA PRO A 124 6.85 7.58 20.78
C PRO A 124 6.95 8.97 20.12
N PRO A 125 5.84 9.73 20.07
CA PRO A 125 5.86 11.08 19.54
C PRO A 125 6.78 11.98 20.36
N PHE A 126 7.50 12.88 19.70
CA PHE A 126 8.32 13.90 20.32
C PHE A 126 8.20 15.24 19.60
N VAL A 127 8.46 16.33 20.34
CA VAL A 127 8.55 17.68 19.81
C VAL A 127 9.90 18.31 20.13
N ILE A 128 10.35 19.20 19.24
CA ILE A 128 11.53 20.04 19.47
C ILE A 128 11.09 21.35 20.09
N VAL A 129 11.79 21.76 21.14
CA VAL A 129 11.52 22.98 21.90
C VAL A 129 12.73 23.92 21.89
N ASP A 130 12.45 25.22 21.99
CA ASP A 130 13.47 26.23 22.20
C ASP A 130 13.97 26.26 23.65
N GLU A 131 14.89 27.18 23.95
CA GLU A 131 15.47 27.35 25.29
C GLU A 131 14.44 27.72 26.37
N SER A 132 13.28 28.26 25.97
CA SER A 132 12.16 28.57 26.88
C SER A 132 11.22 27.38 27.11
N GLY A 133 11.46 26.25 26.43
CA GLY A 133 10.63 25.06 26.48
C GLY A 133 9.39 25.13 25.57
N LYS A 134 9.30 26.14 24.70
CA LYS A 134 8.21 26.30 23.73
C LYS A 134 8.52 25.53 22.46
N SER A 135 7.52 24.83 21.92
CA SER A 135 7.67 24.05 20.69
C SER A 135 8.03 24.94 19.50
N VAL A 136 9.06 24.55 18.75
CA VAL A 136 9.67 25.39 17.70
C VAL A 136 8.85 25.49 16.41
N GLY A 137 7.86 24.60 16.23
CA GLY A 137 7.11 24.54 14.97
C GLY A 137 5.76 23.82 15.05
N PRO A 138 4.83 24.20 15.94
CA PRO A 138 3.44 23.79 15.80
C PRO A 138 2.83 24.39 14.52
N ILE A 139 1.95 23.66 13.84
CA ILE A 139 1.20 24.19 12.68
C ILE A 139 0.18 25.23 13.18
N VAL A 140 0.19 26.42 12.57
CA VAL A 140 -0.67 27.56 12.94
C VAL A 140 -1.43 28.12 11.74
N ASP A 141 -2.35 29.05 12.01
CA ASP A 141 -3.12 29.74 10.96
C ASP A 141 -2.19 30.48 10.00
N GLY A 142 -2.42 30.31 8.70
CA GLY A 142 -1.62 30.91 7.63
C GLY A 142 -0.53 30.01 7.08
N ASP A 143 -0.22 28.88 7.74
CA ASP A 143 0.82 27.96 7.28
C ASP A 143 0.42 27.21 6.01
N ALA A 144 1.43 26.81 5.24
CA ALA A 144 1.30 25.83 4.18
C ALA A 144 1.83 24.48 4.66
N VAL A 145 1.04 23.41 4.46
CA VAL A 145 1.38 22.05 4.87
C VAL A 145 1.41 21.17 3.63
N VAL A 146 2.53 20.46 3.42
CA VAL A 146 2.68 19.50 2.32
C VAL A 146 3.00 18.12 2.87
N THR A 147 2.17 17.13 2.56
CA THR A 147 2.50 15.73 2.82
C THR A 147 3.21 15.13 1.61
N PHE A 148 4.52 14.91 1.73
CA PHE A 148 5.36 14.45 0.62
C PHE A 148 5.22 12.94 0.29
N ASN A 149 4.47 12.20 1.11
CA ASN A 149 4.13 10.81 0.84
C ASN A 149 3.25 10.72 -0.42
N PHE A 150 3.67 9.91 -1.39
CA PHE A 150 2.91 9.66 -2.62
C PHE A 150 1.95 8.47 -2.48
N ARG A 151 2.19 7.55 -1.55
CA ARG A 151 1.28 6.41 -1.32
C ARG A 151 0.11 6.84 -0.43
N ALA A 152 -1.10 6.63 -0.92
CA ALA A 152 -2.35 7.10 -0.31
C ALA A 152 -2.72 6.44 1.02
N ASP A 153 -2.59 5.10 1.12
CA ASP A 153 -3.20 4.27 2.18
C ASP A 153 -2.96 4.79 3.61
N ARG A 154 -1.76 5.32 3.89
CA ARG A 154 -1.37 5.82 5.21
C ARG A 154 -1.45 7.34 5.39
N MET A 155 -1.90 8.04 4.37
CA MET A 155 -2.06 9.50 4.39
C MET A 155 -3.51 9.93 4.40
N THR A 156 -4.41 9.11 3.87
CA THR A 156 -5.85 9.41 3.80
C THR A 156 -6.42 9.84 5.15
N MET A 157 -6.11 9.14 6.25
CA MET A 157 -6.63 9.49 7.58
C MET A 157 -6.10 10.84 8.10
N LEU A 158 -4.81 11.13 7.92
CA LEU A 158 -4.26 12.44 8.28
C LEU A 158 -4.84 13.57 7.40
N ALA A 159 -4.98 13.32 6.10
CA ALA A 159 -5.58 14.27 5.16
C ALA A 159 -7.03 14.61 5.57
N LYS A 160 -7.83 13.62 5.97
CA LYS A 160 -9.18 13.84 6.55
C LYS A 160 -9.11 14.75 7.78
N ALA A 161 -8.18 14.51 8.71
CA ALA A 161 -8.04 15.32 9.92
C ALA A 161 -7.66 16.79 9.63
N LEU A 162 -6.81 17.02 8.62
CA LEU A 162 -6.34 18.34 8.20
C LEU A 162 -7.38 19.13 7.38
N GLU A 163 -8.19 18.45 6.57
CA GLU A 163 -9.00 19.11 5.54
C GLU A 163 -10.50 19.12 5.84
N TYR A 164 -11.03 18.11 6.53
CA TYR A 164 -12.48 18.06 6.77
C TYR A 164 -12.89 19.06 7.85
N GLU A 165 -13.86 19.92 7.51
CA GLU A 165 -14.47 20.84 8.48
C GLU A 165 -15.18 20.05 9.60
N LYS A 166 -16.00 19.07 9.20
CA LYS A 166 -16.68 18.13 10.10
C LYS A 166 -15.82 16.89 10.30
N PHE A 167 -15.31 16.71 11.51
CA PHE A 167 -14.44 15.60 11.88
C PHE A 167 -14.72 15.23 13.35
N ASP A 168 -15.01 13.96 13.60
CA ASP A 168 -15.44 13.42 14.88
C ASP A 168 -14.63 12.21 15.37
N ASN A 169 -13.59 11.79 14.62
CA ASN A 169 -12.77 10.64 15.01
C ASN A 169 -11.86 10.89 16.22
N PHE A 170 -11.54 12.16 16.52
CA PHE A 170 -10.92 12.60 17.78
C PHE A 170 -11.08 14.11 17.99
N ASP A 171 -10.94 14.58 19.24
CA ASP A 171 -10.91 16.01 19.53
C ASP A 171 -9.59 16.64 19.04
N ARG A 172 -9.71 17.48 18.02
CA ARG A 172 -8.59 18.20 17.40
C ARG A 172 -8.07 19.34 18.27
N VAL A 173 -8.83 19.82 19.26
CA VAL A 173 -8.54 20.97 20.14
C VAL A 173 -8.42 22.31 19.37
N ARG A 174 -7.55 22.38 18.37
CA ARG A 174 -7.35 23.53 17.48
C ARG A 174 -7.21 23.05 16.04
N VAL A 175 -7.97 23.64 15.14
CA VAL A 175 -7.91 23.37 13.69
C VAL A 175 -7.34 24.61 13.00
N PRO A 176 -6.06 24.59 12.56
CA PRO A 176 -5.45 25.77 11.95
C PRO A 176 -5.99 26.01 10.53
N LYS A 177 -6.13 27.27 10.15
CA LYS A 177 -6.48 27.69 8.78
C LYS A 177 -5.24 27.62 7.89
N ILE A 178 -5.02 26.47 7.26
CA ILE A 178 -3.83 26.17 6.47
C ILE A 178 -4.11 26.06 4.98
N ARG A 179 -3.05 26.13 4.17
CA ARG A 179 -3.03 25.64 2.78
C ARG A 179 -2.44 24.25 2.77
N TYR A 180 -3.28 23.23 2.65
CA TYR A 180 -2.84 21.84 2.65
C TYR A 180 -2.73 21.29 1.22
N ALA A 181 -1.65 20.56 0.92
CA ALA A 181 -1.52 19.78 -0.30
C ALA A 181 -0.84 18.42 -0.07
N GLY A 182 -1.28 17.40 -0.81
CA GLY A 182 -0.60 16.11 -0.90
C GLY A 182 0.44 16.08 -2.02
N MET A 183 1.35 15.11 -1.99
CA MET A 183 2.20 14.83 -3.15
C MET A 183 1.37 14.32 -4.34
N LEU A 184 0.42 13.43 -4.07
CA LEU A 184 -0.60 12.93 -5.00
C LEU A 184 -1.99 13.16 -4.40
N GLU A 185 -3.02 13.02 -5.22
CA GLU A 185 -4.37 12.75 -4.73
C GLU A 185 -4.38 11.37 -4.06
N TYR A 186 -4.87 11.30 -2.82
CA TYR A 186 -4.91 10.07 -2.03
C TYR A 186 -6.20 9.28 -2.24
N ASP A 187 -7.30 9.98 -2.54
CA ASP A 187 -8.59 9.36 -2.81
C ASP A 187 -9.36 10.23 -3.81
N GLY A 188 -9.52 9.71 -5.04
CA GLY A 188 -10.18 10.44 -6.14
C GLY A 188 -11.69 10.59 -5.98
N GLU A 189 -12.33 9.69 -5.22
CA GLU A 189 -13.78 9.78 -4.93
C GLU A 189 -14.05 10.83 -3.86
N LEU A 190 -13.22 10.83 -2.80
CA LEU A 190 -13.27 11.84 -1.75
C LEU A 190 -12.68 13.19 -2.19
N LYS A 191 -11.98 13.22 -3.34
CA LYS A 191 -11.19 14.36 -3.84
C LYS A 191 -10.22 14.88 -2.79
N LEU A 192 -9.49 13.94 -2.17
CA LEU A 192 -8.69 14.18 -0.98
C LEU A 192 -7.21 13.87 -1.26
N PRO A 193 -6.28 14.78 -0.93
CA PRO A 193 -6.54 16.18 -0.61
C PRO A 193 -7.04 16.95 -1.84
N LYS A 194 -7.81 18.03 -1.62
CA LYS A 194 -8.30 18.88 -2.70
C LYS A 194 -7.18 19.51 -3.54
N HIS A 195 -6.00 19.68 -2.94
CA HIS A 195 -4.82 20.16 -3.63
C HIS A 195 -3.72 19.10 -3.58
N TYR A 196 -3.06 18.87 -4.70
CA TYR A 196 -1.94 17.94 -4.82
C TYR A 196 -0.91 18.46 -5.82
N LEU A 197 0.35 18.05 -5.64
CA LEU A 197 1.48 18.56 -6.44
C LEU A 197 1.68 17.80 -7.75
N VAL A 198 1.35 16.51 -7.77
CA VAL A 198 1.44 15.64 -8.93
C VAL A 198 0.07 15.00 -9.13
N SER A 199 -0.46 15.04 -10.36
CA SER A 199 -1.70 14.32 -10.66
C SER A 199 -1.48 12.82 -10.52
N PRO A 200 -2.40 12.08 -9.89
CA PRO A 200 -2.33 10.63 -9.92
C PRO A 200 -2.34 10.13 -11.38
N PRO A 201 -1.74 8.96 -11.67
CA PRO A 201 -1.93 8.34 -12.97
C PRO A 201 -3.43 8.14 -13.18
N GLU A 202 -4.00 8.76 -14.20
CA GLU A 202 -5.36 8.45 -14.64
C GLU A 202 -5.34 7.06 -15.26
N ILE A 203 -5.97 6.10 -14.60
CA ILE A 203 -6.25 4.78 -15.16
C ILE A 203 -7.69 4.84 -15.66
N ASP A 204 -7.84 5.17 -16.93
CA ASP A 204 -9.13 5.20 -17.60
C ASP A 204 -9.42 3.86 -18.29
N ARG A 205 -10.71 3.59 -18.57
CA ARG A 205 -11.14 2.45 -19.40
C ARG A 205 -10.58 1.11 -18.92
N ALA A 206 -10.56 0.91 -17.59
CA ALA A 206 -10.11 -0.33 -16.97
C ALA A 206 -10.93 -1.54 -17.45
N SER A 207 -10.38 -2.75 -17.35
CA SER A 207 -11.03 -3.94 -17.91
C SER A 207 -12.39 -4.23 -17.29
N GLY A 208 -12.54 -3.96 -15.99
CA GLY A 208 -13.83 -4.06 -15.29
C GLY A 208 -14.89 -3.13 -15.90
N GLU A 209 -14.51 -1.90 -16.25
CA GLU A 209 -15.41 -0.93 -16.90
C GLU A 209 -15.89 -1.44 -18.26
N TYR A 210 -14.96 -1.96 -19.07
CA TYR A 210 -15.28 -2.50 -20.39
C TYR A 210 -16.24 -3.68 -20.27
N LEU A 211 -15.97 -4.65 -19.40
CA LEU A 211 -16.81 -5.84 -19.24
C LEU A 211 -18.20 -5.47 -18.74
N VAL A 212 -18.30 -4.65 -17.69
CA VAL A 212 -19.58 -4.22 -17.12
C VAL A 212 -20.41 -3.44 -18.13
N LYS A 213 -19.80 -2.49 -18.86
CA LYS A 213 -20.50 -1.73 -19.91
C LYS A 213 -20.97 -2.58 -21.10
N ASN A 214 -20.35 -3.74 -21.30
CA ASN A 214 -20.77 -4.73 -22.30
C ASN A 214 -21.68 -5.82 -21.71
N GLY A 215 -22.24 -5.59 -20.51
CA GLY A 215 -23.30 -6.43 -19.93
C GLY A 215 -22.79 -7.66 -19.17
N VAL A 216 -21.49 -7.76 -18.89
CA VAL A 216 -20.93 -8.84 -18.07
C VAL A 216 -21.30 -8.60 -16.60
N ARG A 217 -21.99 -9.56 -15.99
CA ARG A 217 -22.31 -9.55 -14.55
C ARG A 217 -21.10 -10.03 -13.77
N THR A 218 -20.60 -9.23 -12.83
CA THR A 218 -19.35 -9.51 -12.12
C THR A 218 -19.56 -9.69 -10.62
N PHE A 219 -18.78 -10.60 -10.06
CA PHE A 219 -18.67 -10.82 -8.62
C PHE A 219 -17.21 -10.65 -8.20
N ALA A 220 -16.97 -9.90 -7.11
CA ALA A 220 -15.65 -9.75 -6.52
C ALA A 220 -15.67 -10.15 -5.05
N CYS A 221 -14.72 -10.99 -4.61
CA CYS A 221 -14.64 -11.41 -3.21
C CYS A 221 -13.20 -11.53 -2.71
N SER A 222 -12.95 -11.03 -1.50
CA SER A 222 -11.76 -11.29 -0.72
C SER A 222 -12.03 -10.96 0.75
N GLU A 223 -11.05 -11.19 1.61
CA GLU A 223 -11.10 -10.69 2.98
C GLU A 223 -10.57 -9.25 3.09
N THR A 224 -10.86 -8.58 4.20
CA THR A 224 -10.58 -7.15 4.45
C THR A 224 -9.20 -6.68 3.96
N VAL A 225 -8.15 -7.45 4.21
CA VAL A 225 -6.77 -7.07 3.83
C VAL A 225 -6.52 -6.94 2.32
N LYS A 226 -7.29 -7.64 1.49
CA LYS A 226 -7.19 -7.60 0.01
C LYS A 226 -8.51 -7.29 -0.70
N PHE A 227 -9.58 -6.96 0.04
CA PHE A 227 -10.86 -6.53 -0.54
C PHE A 227 -10.68 -5.31 -1.46
N GLY A 228 -9.94 -4.29 -1.04
CA GLY A 228 -9.60 -3.14 -1.89
C GLY A 228 -8.74 -3.51 -3.10
N HIS A 229 -8.01 -4.63 -3.10
CA HIS A 229 -7.19 -5.06 -4.23
C HIS A 229 -8.03 -5.67 -5.34
N VAL A 230 -9.07 -6.40 -4.97
CA VAL A 230 -10.00 -7.01 -5.93
C VAL A 230 -11.13 -6.07 -6.38
N THR A 231 -11.25 -4.88 -5.77
CA THR A 231 -12.23 -3.84 -6.10
C THR A 231 -11.54 -2.54 -6.53
N PHE A 232 -11.09 -1.72 -5.59
CA PHE A 232 -10.51 -0.39 -5.82
C PHE A 232 -9.30 -0.39 -6.78
N PHE A 233 -8.26 -1.18 -6.48
CA PHE A 233 -7.06 -1.22 -7.33
C PHE A 233 -7.34 -1.88 -8.69
N TRP A 234 -8.14 -2.96 -8.70
CA TRP A 234 -8.57 -3.62 -9.93
C TRP A 234 -9.30 -2.67 -10.89
N ASN A 235 -10.07 -1.73 -10.33
CA ASN A 235 -10.85 -0.75 -11.08
C ASN A 235 -10.08 0.55 -11.39
N GLY A 236 -8.75 0.55 -11.26
CA GLY A 236 -7.92 1.72 -11.58
C GLY A 236 -7.96 2.80 -10.49
N ASN A 237 -7.91 2.40 -9.22
CA ASN A 237 -8.03 3.28 -8.05
C ASN A 237 -9.39 3.98 -7.96
N ARG A 238 -10.45 3.29 -8.35
CA ARG A 238 -11.83 3.77 -8.30
C ARG A 238 -12.61 3.02 -7.23
N SER A 239 -13.19 3.73 -6.28
CA SER A 239 -14.05 3.11 -5.27
C SER A 239 -15.46 2.90 -5.82
N GLY A 240 -16.14 1.87 -5.32
CA GLY A 240 -17.50 1.54 -5.72
C GLY A 240 -17.61 0.83 -7.06
N TYR A 241 -18.85 0.63 -7.49
CA TYR A 241 -19.21 -0.06 -8.73
C TYR A 241 -19.05 0.85 -9.96
N PHE A 242 -18.78 0.25 -11.12
CA PHE A 242 -19.01 0.89 -12.41
C PHE A 242 -20.52 0.97 -12.72
N ASP A 243 -21.27 -0.08 -12.39
CA ASP A 243 -22.73 -0.14 -12.39
C ASP A 243 -23.22 -1.03 -11.24
N GLU A 244 -24.11 -0.51 -10.39
CA GLU A 244 -24.58 -1.23 -9.19
C GLU A 244 -25.45 -2.45 -9.51
N LYS A 245 -26.01 -2.57 -10.71
CA LYS A 245 -26.91 -3.68 -11.07
C LYS A 245 -26.18 -4.98 -11.44
N PRO A 246 -25.15 -4.97 -12.32
CA PRO A 246 -24.45 -6.19 -12.70
C PRO A 246 -23.29 -6.56 -11.77
N GLU A 247 -22.98 -5.77 -10.74
CA GLU A 247 -21.82 -6.01 -9.87
C GLU A 247 -22.22 -6.34 -8.43
N GLU A 248 -21.54 -7.33 -7.84
CA GLU A 248 -21.66 -7.66 -6.42
C GLU A 248 -20.28 -7.84 -5.79
N TYR A 249 -19.97 -7.05 -4.77
CA TYR A 249 -18.72 -7.17 -4.00
C TYR A 249 -19.01 -7.75 -2.61
N VAL A 250 -18.25 -8.77 -2.23
CA VAL A 250 -18.34 -9.43 -0.93
C VAL A 250 -17.03 -9.28 -0.18
N GLU A 251 -17.08 -8.59 0.96
CA GLU A 251 -15.98 -8.52 1.91
C GLU A 251 -16.18 -9.55 3.02
N ILE A 252 -15.17 -10.37 3.28
CA ILE A 252 -15.11 -11.25 4.44
C ILE A 252 -14.24 -10.58 5.51
N PRO A 253 -14.74 -10.33 6.73
CA PRO A 253 -13.93 -9.72 7.78
C PRO A 253 -12.67 -10.56 8.08
N SER A 254 -11.48 -9.96 7.94
CA SER A 254 -10.24 -10.58 8.40
C SER A 254 -10.24 -10.71 9.92
N ASP A 255 -9.48 -11.67 10.46
CA ASP A 255 -9.27 -11.76 11.90
C ASP A 255 -8.55 -10.50 12.42
N SER A 256 -9.01 -9.96 13.55
CA SER A 256 -8.49 -8.72 14.14
C SER A 256 -7.72 -8.99 15.44
N GLY A 257 -6.71 -8.16 15.73
CA GLY A 257 -5.92 -8.26 16.97
C GLY A 257 -4.93 -9.42 17.04
N ILE A 258 -4.74 -10.16 15.94
CA ILE A 258 -3.84 -11.32 15.85
C ILE A 258 -2.91 -11.19 14.63
N THR A 259 -1.68 -11.69 14.72
CA THR A 259 -0.76 -11.71 13.57
C THR A 259 -1.07 -12.89 12.66
N PHE A 260 -0.92 -12.73 11.34
CA PHE A 260 -1.35 -13.76 10.38
C PHE A 260 -0.62 -15.10 10.51
N ASN A 261 0.59 -15.14 11.09
CA ASN A 261 1.28 -16.40 11.36
C ASN A 261 0.67 -17.20 12.51
N GLU A 262 -0.07 -16.56 13.42
CA GLU A 262 -0.80 -17.27 14.49
C GLU A 262 -2.13 -17.86 13.96
N GLN A 263 -2.69 -17.29 12.90
CA GLN A 263 -3.87 -17.80 12.18
C GLN A 263 -3.61 -17.88 10.66
N PRO A 264 -2.71 -18.77 10.21
CA PRO A 264 -2.24 -18.80 8.81
C PRO A 264 -3.29 -19.28 7.81
N LEU A 265 -4.38 -19.89 8.29
CA LEU A 265 -5.52 -20.26 7.45
C LEU A 265 -6.28 -19.04 6.94
N MET A 266 -6.24 -17.92 7.69
CA MET A 266 -6.97 -16.68 7.40
C MET A 266 -8.41 -17.00 6.96
N LYS A 267 -8.90 -16.36 5.89
CA LYS A 267 -10.24 -16.62 5.33
C LYS A 267 -10.21 -17.38 4.02
N ALA A 268 -9.13 -18.12 3.71
CA ALA A 268 -8.97 -18.82 2.43
C ALA A 268 -10.17 -19.69 2.06
N LEU A 269 -10.62 -20.55 3.00
CA LEU A 269 -11.72 -21.47 2.76
C LEU A 269 -13.06 -20.73 2.64
N GLU A 270 -13.30 -19.70 3.45
CA GLU A 270 -14.51 -18.87 3.36
C GLU A 270 -14.58 -18.14 2.00
N ILE A 271 -13.45 -17.61 1.51
CA ILE A 271 -13.35 -17.01 0.16
C ILE A 271 -13.68 -18.08 -0.91
N GLY A 272 -13.11 -19.28 -0.78
CA GLY A 272 -13.39 -20.40 -1.68
C GLY A 272 -14.86 -20.81 -1.68
N GLU A 273 -15.51 -20.84 -0.52
CA GLU A 273 -16.94 -21.12 -0.38
C GLU A 273 -17.80 -20.05 -1.04
N LYS A 274 -17.50 -18.76 -0.83
CA LYS A 274 -18.22 -17.66 -1.49
C LYS A 274 -18.06 -17.70 -3.01
N ALA A 275 -16.87 -17.97 -3.50
CA ALA A 275 -16.61 -18.12 -4.93
C ALA A 275 -17.38 -19.31 -5.51
N ARG A 276 -17.33 -20.48 -4.86
CA ARG A 276 -18.10 -21.67 -5.25
C ARG A 276 -19.59 -21.37 -5.34
N ASP A 277 -20.15 -20.74 -4.30
CA ASP A 277 -21.58 -20.44 -4.24
C ASP A 277 -21.98 -19.44 -5.34
N ALA A 278 -21.13 -18.43 -5.61
CA ALA A 278 -21.33 -17.50 -6.72
C ALA A 278 -21.30 -18.22 -8.09
N ILE A 279 -20.35 -19.14 -8.30
CA ILE A 279 -20.23 -19.94 -9.53
C ILE A 279 -21.48 -20.79 -9.75
N LEU A 280 -21.87 -21.58 -8.74
CA LEU A 280 -23.01 -22.49 -8.82
C LEU A 280 -24.36 -21.77 -8.94
N SER A 281 -24.42 -20.47 -8.59
CA SER A 281 -25.64 -19.68 -8.72
C SER A 281 -26.03 -19.35 -10.16
N GLY A 282 -25.07 -19.34 -11.10
CA GLY A 282 -25.29 -18.91 -12.49
C GLY A 282 -25.66 -17.42 -12.66
N LYS A 283 -25.56 -16.62 -11.59
CA LYS A 283 -25.93 -15.19 -11.61
C LYS A 283 -24.87 -14.29 -12.23
N PHE A 284 -23.62 -14.73 -12.23
CA PHE A 284 -22.47 -13.93 -12.66
C PHE A 284 -21.78 -14.58 -13.85
N ASP A 285 -21.32 -13.74 -14.76
CA ASP A 285 -20.54 -14.14 -15.93
C ASP A 285 -19.04 -14.14 -15.61
N GLN A 286 -18.60 -13.23 -14.72
CA GLN A 286 -17.23 -13.16 -14.22
C GLN A 286 -17.20 -13.24 -12.69
N ILE A 287 -16.32 -14.08 -12.15
CA ILE A 287 -16.10 -14.23 -10.71
C ILE A 287 -14.61 -14.04 -10.44
N ARG A 288 -14.28 -12.98 -9.71
CA ARG A 288 -12.91 -12.61 -9.39
C ARG A 288 -12.68 -12.69 -7.89
N VAL A 289 -11.63 -13.39 -7.49
CA VAL A 289 -11.26 -13.51 -6.08
C VAL A 289 -9.78 -13.29 -5.83
N ASN A 290 -9.45 -12.80 -4.64
CA ASN A 290 -8.07 -12.74 -4.14
C ASN A 290 -7.96 -13.58 -2.86
N ILE A 291 -6.99 -14.50 -2.82
CA ILE A 291 -6.66 -15.35 -1.66
C ILE A 291 -5.35 -14.82 -1.04
N PRO A 292 -5.38 -14.09 0.09
CA PRO A 292 -4.23 -13.30 0.55
C PRO A 292 -3.09 -14.09 1.21
N ASN A 293 -3.35 -15.35 1.55
CA ASN A 293 -2.56 -16.17 2.47
C ASN A 293 -1.05 -16.15 2.20
N GLY A 294 -0.63 -16.38 0.96
CA GLY A 294 0.79 -16.42 0.60
C GLY A 294 1.51 -15.10 0.88
N ASP A 295 0.85 -13.97 0.65
CA ASP A 295 1.43 -12.65 0.84
C ASP A 295 1.42 -12.23 2.32
N MET A 296 0.23 -12.29 2.93
CA MET A 296 0.02 -11.76 4.28
C MET A 296 0.76 -12.57 5.34
N VAL A 297 0.83 -13.90 5.17
CA VAL A 297 1.63 -14.76 6.05
C VAL A 297 3.11 -14.70 5.67
N GLY A 298 3.45 -14.61 4.38
CA GLY A 298 4.83 -14.43 3.91
C GLY A 298 5.52 -13.21 4.52
N HIS A 299 4.79 -12.10 4.66
CA HIS A 299 5.27 -10.88 5.33
C HIS A 299 5.65 -11.06 6.81
N THR A 300 5.18 -12.11 7.47
CA THR A 300 5.57 -12.41 8.86
C THR A 300 6.98 -13.00 8.95
N GLY A 301 7.45 -13.62 7.86
CA GLY A 301 8.73 -14.33 7.83
C GLY A 301 8.70 -15.70 8.50
N ASP A 302 7.54 -16.16 8.96
CA ASP A 302 7.36 -17.49 9.54
C ASP A 302 7.15 -18.51 8.41
N ILE A 303 8.20 -19.29 8.12
CA ILE A 303 8.23 -20.24 7.02
C ILE A 303 7.17 -21.33 7.21
N GLU A 304 7.04 -21.88 8.42
CA GLU A 304 6.11 -22.98 8.69
C GLU A 304 4.66 -22.51 8.61
N ALA A 305 4.37 -21.33 9.17
CA ALA A 305 3.06 -20.71 9.02
C ALA A 305 2.74 -20.42 7.54
N THR A 306 3.72 -19.92 6.77
CA THR A 306 3.55 -19.65 5.33
C THR A 306 3.24 -20.92 4.54
N VAL A 307 3.89 -22.06 4.87
CA VAL A 307 3.56 -23.37 4.28
C VAL A 307 2.12 -23.78 4.58
N VAL A 308 1.65 -23.57 5.81
CA VAL A 308 0.24 -23.84 6.18
C VAL A 308 -0.71 -22.91 5.41
N ALA A 309 -0.35 -21.64 5.24
CA ALA A 309 -1.12 -20.64 4.51
C ALA A 309 -1.28 -21.02 3.03
N CYS A 310 -0.18 -21.43 2.38
CA CYS A 310 -0.21 -21.91 0.99
C CYS A 310 -1.08 -23.16 0.82
N LYS A 311 -1.05 -24.10 1.79
CA LYS A 311 -1.93 -25.28 1.78
C LYS A 311 -3.41 -24.93 1.93
N ALA A 312 -3.74 -23.88 2.70
CA ALA A 312 -5.11 -23.39 2.81
C ALA A 312 -5.57 -22.75 1.50
N ALA A 313 -4.71 -21.95 0.87
CA ALA A 313 -4.98 -21.36 -0.44
C ALA A 313 -5.19 -22.43 -1.53
N ASP A 314 -4.35 -23.46 -1.57
CA ASP A 314 -4.48 -24.59 -2.51
C ASP A 314 -5.85 -25.30 -2.39
N LYS A 315 -6.32 -25.55 -1.17
CA LYS A 315 -7.65 -26.12 -0.93
C LYS A 315 -8.78 -25.22 -1.41
N ALA A 316 -8.67 -23.90 -1.21
CA ALA A 316 -9.65 -22.94 -1.70
C ALA A 316 -9.68 -22.86 -3.23
N VAL A 317 -8.50 -22.85 -3.88
CA VAL A 317 -8.37 -22.92 -5.35
C VAL A 317 -9.01 -24.20 -5.87
N LYS A 318 -8.73 -25.36 -5.25
CA LYS A 318 -9.38 -26.62 -5.62
C LYS A 318 -10.90 -26.53 -5.56
N MET A 319 -11.45 -25.97 -4.48
CA MET A 319 -12.90 -25.81 -4.32
C MET A 319 -13.52 -24.97 -5.45
N ILE A 320 -12.84 -23.91 -5.86
CA ILE A 320 -13.26 -23.04 -6.97
C ILE A 320 -13.20 -23.80 -8.30
N LEU A 321 -12.10 -24.49 -8.57
CA LEU A 321 -11.94 -25.27 -9.80
C LEU A 321 -12.98 -26.38 -9.93
N ASP A 322 -13.27 -27.11 -8.84
CA ASP A 322 -14.31 -28.14 -8.81
C ASP A 322 -15.70 -27.57 -9.12
N ALA A 323 -15.98 -26.31 -8.76
CA ALA A 323 -17.23 -25.62 -9.08
C ALA A 323 -17.28 -25.17 -10.55
N ILE A 324 -16.17 -24.67 -11.08
CA ILE A 324 -16.03 -24.28 -12.49
C ILE A 324 -16.25 -25.50 -13.40
N GLU A 325 -15.71 -26.65 -13.02
CA GLU A 325 -15.92 -27.92 -13.74
C GLU A 325 -17.41 -28.28 -13.81
N GLN A 326 -18.16 -28.11 -12.72
CA GLN A 326 -19.58 -28.44 -12.65
C GLN A 326 -20.46 -27.57 -13.55
N VAL A 327 -20.12 -26.29 -13.71
CA VAL A 327 -20.89 -25.35 -14.56
C VAL A 327 -20.38 -25.28 -15.99
N GLY A 328 -19.30 -26.03 -16.31
CA GLY A 328 -18.66 -26.00 -17.62
C GLY A 328 -18.01 -24.66 -17.94
N GLY A 329 -17.44 -23.98 -16.93
CA GLY A 329 -16.84 -22.66 -17.07
C GLY A 329 -15.38 -22.67 -17.52
N ILE A 330 -14.76 -21.49 -17.47
CA ILE A 330 -13.34 -21.25 -17.73
C ILE A 330 -12.72 -20.67 -16.46
N TYR A 331 -11.49 -21.08 -16.14
CA TYR A 331 -10.68 -20.46 -15.09
C TYR A 331 -9.46 -19.75 -15.67
N VAL A 332 -9.06 -18.68 -14.99
CA VAL A 332 -7.74 -18.04 -15.10
C VAL A 332 -7.18 -17.91 -13.69
N ILE A 333 -6.03 -18.54 -13.42
CA ILE A 333 -5.34 -18.47 -12.13
C ILE A 333 -4.01 -17.75 -12.35
N THR A 334 -3.75 -16.70 -11.57
CA THR A 334 -2.49 -15.96 -11.58
C THR A 334 -2.21 -15.33 -10.21
N ALA A 335 -1.10 -14.61 -10.07
CA ALA A 335 -0.74 -13.83 -8.89
C ALA A 335 -0.36 -12.39 -9.29
N ASP A 336 -0.51 -11.44 -8.37
CA ASP A 336 -0.12 -10.03 -8.57
C ASP A 336 1.38 -9.82 -8.36
N HIS A 337 2.02 -10.62 -7.50
CA HIS A 337 3.47 -10.66 -7.31
C HIS A 337 3.89 -11.91 -6.51
N GLY A 338 5.19 -12.12 -6.38
CA GLY A 338 5.79 -13.13 -5.50
C GLY A 338 5.94 -12.66 -4.04
N ASN A 339 5.99 -13.63 -3.11
CA ASN A 339 6.34 -13.48 -1.69
C ASN A 339 6.71 -14.85 -1.10
N ALA A 340 5.72 -15.75 -0.96
CA ALA A 340 5.85 -17.04 -0.27
C ALA A 340 6.84 -18.04 -0.89
N GLU A 341 7.19 -17.87 -2.17
CA GLU A 341 8.13 -18.74 -2.89
C GLU A 341 9.59 -18.56 -2.46
N ASP A 342 9.96 -17.41 -1.89
CA ASP A 342 11.29 -17.21 -1.32
C ASP A 342 11.25 -16.49 0.04
N MET A 343 11.28 -17.28 1.11
CA MET A 343 11.20 -16.78 2.49
C MET A 343 12.58 -16.46 3.09
N VAL A 344 13.66 -16.50 2.29
CA VAL A 344 15.04 -16.29 2.76
C VAL A 344 15.77 -15.27 1.90
N LYS A 345 16.59 -14.42 2.53
CA LYS A 345 17.45 -13.48 1.80
C LYS A 345 18.59 -14.23 1.12
N ARG A 346 18.91 -13.85 -0.10
CA ARG A 346 19.97 -14.47 -0.90
C ARG A 346 21.07 -13.49 -1.29
N ASP A 347 22.29 -14.00 -1.45
CA ASP A 347 23.37 -13.26 -2.09
C ASP A 347 23.20 -13.22 -3.63
N LYS A 348 24.09 -12.53 -4.32
CA LYS A 348 24.08 -12.43 -5.79
C LYS A 348 24.28 -13.78 -6.50
N ALA A 349 24.76 -14.80 -5.80
CA ALA A 349 24.91 -16.16 -6.32
C ALA A 349 23.70 -17.06 -5.96
N GLY A 350 22.64 -16.50 -5.37
CA GLY A 350 21.42 -17.21 -4.98
C GLY A 350 21.52 -18.01 -3.68
N LYS A 351 22.62 -17.89 -2.92
CA LYS A 351 22.81 -18.63 -1.67
C LYS A 351 22.14 -17.90 -0.50
N PRO A 352 21.50 -18.63 0.44
CA PRO A 352 20.93 -18.02 1.63
C PRO A 352 21.98 -17.23 2.43
N LEU A 353 21.66 -15.98 2.75
CA LEU A 353 22.47 -15.16 3.64
C LEU A 353 22.34 -15.68 5.06
N LEU A 354 23.48 -15.86 5.72
CA LEU A 354 23.53 -16.29 7.10
C LEU A 354 23.91 -15.13 8.02
N LYS A 355 23.34 -15.11 9.21
CA LYS A 355 23.76 -14.27 10.34
C LYS A 355 23.80 -15.14 11.58
N ASP A 356 24.95 -15.22 12.23
CA ASP A 356 25.17 -16.07 13.41
C ASP A 356 24.78 -17.54 13.18
N GLY A 357 25.07 -18.05 11.98
CA GLY A 357 24.74 -19.42 11.57
C GLY A 357 23.26 -19.68 11.23
N LYS A 358 22.39 -18.66 11.30
CA LYS A 358 20.97 -18.77 10.95
C LYS A 358 20.66 -18.07 9.63
N VAL A 359 19.70 -18.60 8.88
CA VAL A 359 19.20 -17.96 7.67
C VAL A 359 18.59 -16.60 8.00
N GLN A 360 18.86 -15.63 7.15
CA GLN A 360 18.21 -14.33 7.23
C GLN A 360 16.87 -14.39 6.51
N ILE A 361 15.79 -14.17 7.25
CA ILE A 361 14.42 -14.22 6.74
C ILE A 361 14.14 -13.06 5.77
N LEU A 362 13.50 -13.37 4.65
CA LEU A 362 12.92 -12.37 3.75
C LEU A 362 11.45 -12.18 4.12
N THR A 363 11.03 -10.93 4.29
CA THR A 363 9.64 -10.56 4.62
C THR A 363 9.04 -9.62 3.58
N SER A 364 9.73 -9.40 2.45
CA SER A 364 9.29 -8.54 1.35
C SER A 364 8.89 -9.40 0.15
N HIS A 365 8.22 -8.79 -0.82
CA HIS A 365 7.99 -9.41 -2.12
C HIS A 365 9.32 -9.76 -2.79
N THR A 366 9.22 -10.63 -3.79
CA THR A 366 10.33 -11.05 -4.65
C THR A 366 10.26 -10.39 -6.02
N LEU A 367 11.21 -10.72 -6.89
CA LEU A 367 11.21 -10.37 -8.31
C LEU A 367 10.91 -11.59 -9.20
N GLU A 368 10.41 -12.68 -8.61
CA GLU A 368 10.10 -13.90 -9.36
C GLU A 368 8.87 -13.69 -10.26
N PRO A 369 8.82 -14.38 -11.42
CA PRO A 369 7.64 -14.35 -12.28
C PRO A 369 6.45 -15.02 -11.58
N VAL A 370 5.24 -14.59 -11.94
CA VAL A 370 4.00 -15.17 -11.45
C VAL A 370 3.46 -16.22 -12.42
N PRO A 371 2.78 -17.27 -11.93
CA PRO A 371 2.15 -18.25 -12.81
C PRO A 371 0.94 -17.65 -13.54
N ILE A 372 0.61 -18.21 -14.70
CA ILE A 372 -0.71 -18.08 -15.30
C ILE A 372 -1.18 -19.46 -15.78
N ALA A 373 -2.36 -19.87 -15.33
CA ALA A 373 -2.99 -21.12 -15.75
C ALA A 373 -4.41 -20.82 -16.27
N ILE A 374 -4.73 -21.35 -17.46
CA ILE A 374 -6.02 -21.17 -18.12
C ILE A 374 -6.57 -22.55 -18.47
N GLY A 375 -7.83 -22.80 -18.18
CA GLY A 375 -8.45 -24.10 -18.41
C GLY A 375 -9.95 -24.11 -18.09
N GLY A 376 -10.50 -25.31 -17.96
CA GLY A 376 -11.92 -25.55 -17.65
C GLY A 376 -12.70 -26.08 -18.86
N PRO A 377 -13.87 -26.73 -18.65
CA PRO A 377 -14.60 -27.40 -19.73
C PRO A 377 -15.18 -26.44 -20.77
N GLY A 378 -15.39 -25.18 -20.41
CA GLY A 378 -15.86 -24.14 -21.30
C GLY A 378 -14.78 -23.54 -22.19
N LEU A 379 -13.50 -23.94 -22.02
CA LEU A 379 -12.41 -23.38 -22.80
C LEU A 379 -12.56 -23.79 -24.26
N THR A 380 -12.51 -22.80 -25.15
CA THR A 380 -12.63 -23.05 -26.60
C THR A 380 -11.52 -24.00 -27.07
N PRO A 381 -11.84 -25.07 -27.82
CA PRO A 381 -10.82 -25.95 -28.39
C PRO A 381 -9.82 -25.18 -29.26
N GLY A 382 -8.55 -25.53 -29.17
CA GLY A 382 -7.48 -24.84 -29.91
C GLY A 382 -6.90 -23.62 -29.21
N VAL A 383 -7.49 -23.18 -28.07
CA VAL A 383 -6.87 -22.14 -27.24
C VAL A 383 -5.51 -22.62 -26.71
N ARG A 384 -4.46 -21.84 -26.97
CA ARG A 384 -3.12 -22.06 -26.42
C ARG A 384 -2.42 -20.74 -26.13
N PHE A 385 -1.37 -20.80 -25.31
CA PHE A 385 -0.49 -19.64 -25.13
C PHE A 385 0.23 -19.29 -26.43
N ARG A 386 0.32 -17.99 -26.70
CA ARG A 386 1.05 -17.47 -27.84
C ARG A 386 2.56 -17.63 -27.66
N ASN A 387 3.25 -17.94 -28.76
CA ASN A 387 4.72 -17.99 -28.76
C ASN A 387 5.38 -16.64 -29.11
N ASP A 388 4.62 -15.67 -29.58
CA ASP A 388 5.10 -14.33 -29.96
C ASP A 388 4.99 -13.29 -28.83
N VAL A 389 4.56 -13.71 -27.63
CA VAL A 389 4.54 -12.88 -26.40
C VAL A 389 5.40 -13.53 -25.29
N PRO A 390 6.71 -13.75 -25.50
CA PRO A 390 7.56 -14.49 -24.57
C PRO A 390 7.84 -13.74 -23.24
N THR A 391 7.56 -12.44 -23.19
CA THR A 391 7.79 -11.58 -22.01
C THR A 391 6.48 -10.98 -21.48
N GLY A 392 5.36 -11.69 -21.66
CA GLY A 392 4.06 -11.26 -21.17
C GLY A 392 4.09 -10.99 -19.66
N GLY A 393 3.44 -9.90 -19.24
CA GLY A 393 3.29 -9.51 -17.85
C GLY A 393 1.82 -9.39 -17.43
N LEU A 394 1.58 -8.82 -16.25
CA LEU A 394 0.24 -8.68 -15.66
C LEU A 394 -0.74 -7.91 -16.57
N ALA A 395 -0.25 -6.90 -17.29
CA ALA A 395 -1.09 -6.10 -18.19
C ALA A 395 -1.70 -6.93 -19.33
N ASN A 396 -1.00 -7.96 -19.82
CA ASN A 396 -1.50 -8.86 -20.86
C ASN A 396 -2.69 -9.71 -20.38
N VAL A 397 -2.83 -9.93 -19.07
CA VAL A 397 -3.93 -10.71 -18.49
C VAL A 397 -5.28 -10.04 -18.74
N ALA A 398 -5.33 -8.70 -18.76
CA ALA A 398 -6.57 -7.97 -18.95
C ALA A 398 -7.20 -8.26 -20.33
N ALA A 399 -6.41 -8.19 -21.41
CA ALA A 399 -6.87 -8.56 -22.76
C ALA A 399 -7.21 -10.05 -22.87
N THR A 400 -6.43 -10.90 -22.19
CA THR A 400 -6.67 -12.35 -22.13
C THR A 400 -8.05 -12.67 -21.56
N VAL A 401 -8.42 -12.03 -20.44
CA VAL A 401 -9.74 -12.20 -19.82
C VAL A 401 -10.87 -11.69 -20.72
N MET A 402 -10.69 -10.55 -21.39
CA MET A 402 -11.69 -10.05 -22.35
C MET A 402 -11.94 -11.04 -23.50
N ASN A 403 -10.88 -11.61 -24.07
CA ASN A 403 -11.01 -12.61 -25.14
C ASN A 403 -11.68 -13.90 -24.67
N LEU A 404 -11.42 -14.35 -23.44
CA LEU A 404 -12.08 -15.52 -22.87
C LEU A 404 -13.59 -15.29 -22.62
N HIS A 405 -14.02 -14.04 -22.45
CA HIS A 405 -15.44 -13.65 -22.47
C HIS A 405 -16.03 -13.53 -23.88
N GLY A 406 -15.24 -13.74 -24.94
CA GLY A 406 -15.68 -13.64 -26.34
C GLY A 406 -15.62 -12.23 -26.93
N PHE A 407 -14.96 -11.28 -26.26
CA PHE A 407 -14.78 -9.92 -26.78
C PHE A 407 -13.44 -9.76 -27.51
N GLU A 408 -13.39 -8.88 -28.50
CA GLU A 408 -12.13 -8.36 -29.01
C GLU A 408 -11.60 -7.29 -28.04
N ALA A 409 -10.45 -7.54 -27.43
CA ALA A 409 -9.82 -6.58 -26.55
C ALA A 409 -9.46 -5.29 -27.34
N PRO A 410 -9.64 -4.08 -26.76
CA PRO A 410 -9.27 -2.83 -27.40
C PRO A 410 -7.79 -2.79 -27.80
N SER A 411 -7.48 -2.09 -28.90
CA SER A 411 -6.14 -2.06 -29.50
C SER A 411 -5.06 -1.38 -28.64
N ASP A 412 -5.47 -0.63 -27.61
CA ASP A 412 -4.59 0.04 -26.66
C ASP A 412 -4.34 -0.77 -25.38
N TYR A 413 -4.87 -2.00 -25.30
CA TYR A 413 -4.46 -2.98 -24.32
C TYR A 413 -3.23 -3.75 -24.80
N GLU A 414 -2.44 -4.24 -23.85
CA GLU A 414 -1.36 -5.19 -24.15
C GLU A 414 -1.90 -6.46 -24.81
N THR A 415 -1.11 -7.02 -25.73
CA THR A 415 -1.50 -8.21 -26.49
C THR A 415 -1.93 -9.35 -25.56
N THR A 416 -3.07 -9.97 -25.85
CA THR A 416 -3.56 -11.17 -25.18
C THR A 416 -2.51 -12.28 -25.14
N LEU A 417 -2.49 -13.09 -24.08
CA LEU A 417 -1.53 -14.19 -23.92
C LEU A 417 -1.93 -15.44 -24.71
N ILE A 418 -3.14 -15.47 -25.27
CA ILE A 418 -3.69 -16.65 -25.94
C ILE A 418 -3.97 -16.41 -27.43
N GLU A 419 -4.01 -17.50 -28.18
CA GLU A 419 -4.52 -17.57 -29.54
C GLU A 419 -5.42 -18.81 -29.67
N VAL A 420 -6.30 -18.80 -30.67
CA VAL A 420 -7.11 -19.97 -31.06
C VAL A 420 -6.55 -20.49 -32.37
N VAL A 421 -6.15 -21.77 -32.40
CA VAL A 421 -5.48 -22.42 -33.55
C VAL A 421 -6.31 -23.53 -34.16
#